data_AF-A0A6A6SPT3-F1
#
_entry.id   AF-A0A6A6SPT3-F1
#
_cell.length_a   1.000
_cell.length_b   1.000
_cell.length_c   1.000
_cell.angle_alpha   90.00
_cell.angle_beta   90.00
_cell.angle_gamma   90.00
#
_symmetry.space_group_name_H-M   'P 1'
#
loop_
_entity.id
_entity.type
_entity.pdbx_description
1 polymer ?
#
loop_
_entity_poly.entity_id
_entity_poly.type
_entity_poly.pdbx_seq_one_letter_code
_entity_poly.pdbx_strand_id
1 'polypeptide(L)'
;MRQWIATRVLWVQAKKEAGEECYTASKRYSDNAYDTRFLDRHLSADSLWILDPSILVGLEILTLMLEVTEIDMCILRMLSTVKHLQRPGRIRIETITEPCTKKAMNSKDAQDHECLMCCATYAPKYSETKATEPAVKTKCGHIFGRDCLQEWLKKSETCPNCRTEIAGIGVQLSKGARTVYKKTRQIEARRMKLDEEIDSYFLRRPEVCYGEQMRELLDELRKIRRDAFAQETRLDKIKV
;
A
#
# COMPACT_ATOMS: atom_id res chain seq x y z
N MET A 1 -12.51 2.06 -18.66
CA MET A 1 -11.30 1.43 -19.23
C MET A 1 -10.44 2.43 -20.00
N ARG A 2 -10.85 2.97 -21.17
CA ARG A 2 -10.04 3.93 -21.94
C ARG A 2 -9.52 5.12 -21.13
N GLN A 3 -10.39 5.85 -20.42
CA GLN A 3 -9.97 6.95 -19.53
C GLN A 3 -8.96 6.51 -18.47
N TRP A 4 -9.14 5.32 -17.87
CA TRP A 4 -8.22 4.76 -16.87
C TRP A 4 -6.82 4.55 -17.44
N ILE A 5 -6.76 3.98 -18.64
CA ILE A 5 -5.51 3.74 -19.36
C ILE A 5 -4.87 5.06 -19.81
N ALA A 6 -5.69 6.02 -20.26
CA ALA A 6 -5.23 7.37 -20.60
C ALA A 6 -4.63 8.10 -19.38
N THR A 7 -5.25 8.03 -18.19
CA THR A 7 -4.65 8.57 -16.96
C THR A 7 -3.29 7.96 -16.69
N ARG A 8 -3.21 6.62 -16.78
CA ARG A 8 -1.99 5.86 -16.55
C ARG A 8 -0.89 6.31 -17.50
N VAL A 9 -1.19 6.44 -18.79
CA VAL A 9 -0.24 6.84 -19.82
C VAL A 9 0.20 8.28 -19.64
N LEU A 10 -0.72 9.20 -19.35
CA LEU A 10 -0.39 10.59 -19.04
C LEU A 10 0.58 10.68 -17.85
N TRP A 11 0.34 9.89 -16.79
CA TRP A 11 1.26 9.83 -15.64
C TRP A 11 2.66 9.36 -16.04
N VAL A 12 2.78 8.33 -16.89
CA VAL A 12 4.08 7.85 -17.36
C VAL A 12 4.78 8.90 -18.23
N GLN A 13 4.05 9.58 -19.12
CA GLN A 13 4.58 10.64 -19.97
C GLN A 13 5.14 11.79 -19.14
N ALA A 14 4.36 12.28 -18.16
CA ALA A 14 4.78 13.35 -17.27
C ALA A 14 6.04 12.99 -16.45
N LYS A 15 6.16 11.74 -15.97
CA LYS A 15 7.36 11.27 -15.27
C LYS A 15 8.58 11.24 -16.16
N LYS A 16 8.43 10.72 -17.39
CA LYS A 16 9.52 10.68 -18.38
C LYS A 16 9.98 12.09 -18.76
N GLU A 17 9.05 13.03 -18.98
CA GLU A 17 9.35 14.43 -19.28
C GLU A 17 10.11 15.12 -18.14
N ALA A 18 9.75 14.82 -16.88
CA ALA A 18 10.42 15.36 -15.70
C ALA A 18 11.78 14.69 -15.40
N GLY A 19 12.17 13.65 -16.15
CA GLY A 19 13.37 12.85 -15.85
C GLY A 19 13.28 12.07 -14.53
N GLU A 20 12.06 11.83 -14.05
CA GLU A 20 11.81 11.12 -12.80
C GLU A 20 11.71 9.61 -13.03
N GLU A 21 12.04 8.83 -11.99
CA GLU A 21 11.89 7.38 -12.03
C GLU A 21 10.41 6.98 -12.19
N CYS A 22 10.10 6.30 -13.28
CA CYS A 22 8.80 5.67 -13.50
C CYS A 22 8.64 4.42 -12.62
N TYR A 23 7.39 3.97 -12.43
CA TYR A 23 7.08 2.68 -11.78
C TYR A 23 7.46 2.55 -10.30
N THR A 24 7.77 3.66 -9.63
CA THR A 24 7.90 3.71 -8.17
C THR A 24 6.56 3.45 -7.47
N ALA A 25 6.58 3.11 -6.17
CA ALA A 25 5.39 2.92 -5.33
C ALA A 25 4.61 4.24 -5.17
N SER A 26 3.85 4.61 -6.21
CA SER A 26 3.43 5.99 -6.46
C SER A 26 1.92 6.10 -6.67
N LYS A 27 1.40 7.30 -6.37
CA LYS A 27 0.01 7.71 -6.58
C LYS A 27 -0.25 7.96 -8.08
N ARG A 28 -0.26 6.89 -8.89
CA ARG A 28 -0.52 6.96 -10.34
C ARG A 28 -1.91 7.55 -10.67
N TYR A 29 -2.89 7.33 -9.80
CA TYR A 29 -4.27 7.77 -9.99
C TYR A 29 -4.61 8.83 -8.93
N SER A 30 -4.70 10.10 -9.35
CA SER A 30 -5.10 11.27 -8.52
C SER A 30 -6.49 11.79 -8.91
N ASP A 31 -7.06 12.73 -8.14
CA ASP A 31 -8.46 13.15 -8.26
C ASP A 31 -8.86 13.68 -9.67
N ASN A 32 -7.95 14.29 -10.42
CA ASN A 32 -8.20 14.78 -11.80
C ASN A 32 -8.05 13.71 -12.90
N ALA A 33 -7.87 12.45 -12.54
CA ALA A 33 -7.55 11.37 -13.46
C ALA A 33 -8.54 11.16 -14.61
N TYR A 34 -9.81 11.53 -14.44
CA TYR A 34 -10.90 11.06 -15.34
C TYR A 34 -11.51 12.14 -16.24
N ASP A 35 -11.03 13.39 -16.20
CA ASP A 35 -11.55 14.43 -17.09
C ASP A 35 -11.01 14.22 -18.51
N THR A 36 -11.87 13.76 -19.42
CA THR A 36 -11.51 13.53 -20.83
C THR A 36 -10.94 14.78 -21.51
N ARG A 37 -11.46 15.98 -21.23
CA ARG A 37 -10.96 17.23 -21.84
C ARG A 37 -9.59 17.61 -21.30
N PHE A 38 -9.28 17.21 -20.07
CA PHE A 38 -7.95 17.36 -19.52
C PHE A 38 -7.00 16.36 -20.20
N LEU A 39 -7.37 15.08 -20.26
CA LEU A 39 -6.54 14.04 -20.86
C LEU A 39 -6.24 14.31 -22.35
N ASP A 40 -7.25 14.70 -23.12
CA ASP A 40 -7.15 15.03 -24.55
C ASP A 40 -6.13 16.17 -24.83
N ARG A 41 -6.03 17.14 -23.91
CA ARG A 41 -5.11 18.27 -24.05
C ARG A 41 -3.66 17.96 -23.66
N HIS A 42 -3.41 16.90 -22.89
CA HIS A 42 -2.10 16.64 -22.28
C HIS A 42 -1.46 15.32 -22.70
N LEU A 43 -2.21 14.39 -23.29
CA LEU A 43 -1.61 13.18 -23.86
C LEU A 43 -0.79 13.51 -25.11
N SER A 44 0.31 12.80 -25.31
CA SER A 44 1.06 12.89 -26.57
C SER A 44 0.23 12.39 -27.76
N ALA A 45 0.58 12.87 -28.95
CA ALA A 45 -0.09 12.48 -30.21
C ALA A 45 -0.11 10.96 -30.44
N ASP A 46 0.93 10.24 -30.00
CA ASP A 46 1.03 8.78 -30.15
C ASP A 46 0.20 7.97 -29.15
N SER A 47 -0.42 8.65 -28.16
CA SER A 47 -1.26 8.05 -27.13
C SER A 47 -2.72 8.51 -27.19
N LEU A 48 -3.03 9.56 -27.96
CA LEU A 48 -4.41 10.09 -28.08
C LEU A 48 -5.41 9.05 -28.59
N TRP A 49 -4.94 8.05 -29.34
CA TRP A 49 -5.78 6.96 -29.83
C TRP A 49 -6.51 6.20 -28.71
N ILE A 50 -5.97 6.22 -27.49
CA ILE A 50 -6.57 5.58 -26.31
C ILE A 50 -7.94 6.21 -26.00
N LEU A 51 -8.08 7.52 -26.19
CA LEU A 51 -9.33 8.24 -25.94
C LEU A 51 -10.31 8.17 -27.11
N ASP A 52 -9.83 7.93 -28.33
CA ASP A 52 -10.66 7.93 -29.53
C ASP A 52 -11.46 6.61 -29.68
N PRO A 53 -12.79 6.64 -29.47
CA PRO A 53 -13.61 5.44 -29.59
C PRO A 53 -13.81 4.98 -31.05
N SER A 54 -13.51 5.83 -32.04
CA SER A 54 -13.63 5.50 -33.46
C SER A 54 -12.46 4.63 -33.96
N ILE A 55 -11.34 4.64 -33.25
CA ILE A 55 -10.19 3.79 -33.55
C ILE A 55 -10.49 2.36 -33.10
N LEU A 56 -10.63 1.48 -34.08
CA LEU A 56 -10.72 0.04 -33.88
C LEU A 56 -9.32 -0.50 -33.54
N VAL A 57 -9.17 -0.97 -32.31
CA VAL A 57 -7.93 -1.60 -31.84
C VAL A 57 -8.07 -3.12 -31.89
N GLY A 58 -6.93 -3.82 -32.03
CA GLY A 58 -6.91 -5.28 -32.00
C GLY A 58 -7.43 -5.84 -30.68
N LEU A 59 -8.00 -7.06 -30.71
CA LEU A 59 -8.54 -7.74 -29.53
C LEU A 59 -7.52 -7.88 -28.40
N GLU A 60 -6.24 -8.03 -28.74
CA GLU A 60 -5.15 -8.13 -27.77
C GLU A 60 -5.03 -6.84 -26.92
N ILE A 61 -5.09 -5.66 -27.56
CA ILE A 61 -5.04 -4.37 -26.86
C ILE A 61 -6.29 -4.12 -26.05
N LEU A 62 -7.47 -4.42 -26.60
CA LEU A 62 -8.72 -4.36 -25.83
C LEU A 62 -8.65 -5.23 -24.58
N THR A 63 -8.12 -6.44 -24.72
CA THR A 63 -7.95 -7.38 -23.59
C THR A 63 -6.94 -6.83 -22.59
N LEU A 64 -5.80 -6.30 -23.04
CA LEU A 64 -4.79 -5.71 -22.17
C LEU A 64 -5.38 -4.55 -21.35
N MET A 65 -6.11 -3.65 -22.00
CA MET A 65 -6.79 -2.54 -21.32
C MET A 65 -7.77 -3.04 -20.26
N LEU A 66 -8.50 -4.13 -20.55
CA LEU A 66 -9.50 -4.70 -19.65
C LEU A 66 -8.83 -5.33 -18.42
N GLU A 67 -7.87 -6.24 -18.64
CA GLU A 67 -7.15 -6.92 -17.58
C GLU A 67 -6.48 -5.92 -16.63
N VAL A 68 -5.80 -4.91 -17.19
CA VAL A 68 -5.16 -3.83 -16.40
C VAL A 68 -6.19 -3.07 -15.55
N THR A 69 -7.29 -2.64 -16.16
CA THR A 69 -8.32 -1.86 -15.45
C THR A 69 -8.98 -2.69 -14.35
N GLU A 70 -9.32 -3.95 -14.62
CA GLU A 70 -9.99 -4.82 -13.64
C GLU A 70 -9.09 -5.14 -12.45
N ILE A 71 -7.81 -5.44 -12.70
CA ILE A 71 -6.82 -5.70 -11.65
C ILE A 71 -6.64 -4.46 -10.77
N ASP A 72 -6.39 -3.30 -11.37
CA ASP A 72 -6.15 -2.06 -10.64
C ASP A 72 -7.37 -1.68 -9.80
N MET A 73 -8.57 -1.76 -10.36
CA MET A 73 -9.82 -1.46 -9.65
C MET A 73 -10.08 -2.44 -8.51
N CYS A 74 -9.82 -3.74 -8.71
CA CYS A 74 -9.97 -4.75 -7.66
C CYS A 74 -9.00 -4.48 -6.49
N ILE A 75 -7.73 -4.18 -6.79
CA ILE A 75 -6.74 -3.81 -5.78
C ILE A 75 -7.18 -2.56 -5.01
N LEU A 76 -7.61 -1.51 -5.70
CA LEU A 76 -8.05 -0.26 -5.07
C LEU A 76 -9.27 -0.47 -4.17
N ARG A 77 -10.27 -1.25 -4.61
CA ARG A 77 -11.44 -1.60 -3.77
C ARG A 77 -11.04 -2.40 -2.53
N MET A 78 -10.14 -3.38 -2.68
CA MET A 78 -9.64 -4.16 -1.56
C MET A 78 -8.86 -3.28 -0.57
N LEU A 79 -7.95 -2.44 -1.05
CA LEU A 79 -7.16 -1.54 -0.20
C LEU A 79 -8.05 -0.52 0.51
N SER A 80 -9.05 0.04 -0.19
CA SER A 80 -10.04 0.94 0.39
C SER A 80 -10.85 0.24 1.49
N THR A 81 -11.38 -0.95 1.19
CA THR A 81 -12.07 -1.79 2.19
C THR A 81 -11.20 -2.04 3.42
N VAL A 82 -9.95 -2.45 3.22
CA VAL A 82 -9.04 -2.77 4.32
C VAL A 82 -8.85 -1.55 5.22
N LYS A 83 -8.76 -0.34 4.67
CA LYS A 83 -8.71 0.89 5.46
C LYS A 83 -9.94 1.05 6.35
N HIS A 84 -11.14 0.77 5.83
CA HIS A 84 -12.38 0.83 6.62
C HIS A 84 -12.48 -0.27 7.70
N LEU A 85 -11.76 -1.38 7.55
CA LEU A 85 -11.69 -2.45 8.56
C LEU A 85 -10.67 -2.17 9.68
N GLN A 86 -9.89 -1.09 9.58
CA GLN A 86 -8.93 -0.71 10.61
C GLN A 86 -9.63 -0.42 11.94
N ARG A 87 -9.08 -0.93 13.04
CA ARG A 87 -9.53 -0.65 14.41
C ARG A 87 -8.43 0.05 15.20
N PRO A 88 -8.23 1.37 15.00
CA PRO A 88 -7.09 2.10 15.55
C PRO A 88 -7.00 2.00 17.09
N GLY A 89 -8.13 1.93 17.80
CA GLY A 89 -8.16 1.79 19.26
C GLY A 89 -7.91 0.38 19.83
N ARG A 90 -7.67 -0.65 19.01
CA ARG A 90 -7.54 -2.06 19.48
C ARG A 90 -6.14 -2.63 19.32
N ILE A 91 -5.13 -1.79 19.07
CA ILE A 91 -3.74 -2.26 18.97
C ILE A 91 -3.34 -2.84 20.33
N ARG A 92 -3.11 -4.15 20.37
CA ARG A 92 -2.46 -4.81 21.50
C ARG A 92 -0.98 -4.50 21.42
N ILE A 93 -0.45 -3.71 22.35
CA ILE A 93 0.95 -3.28 22.33
C ILE A 93 1.94 -4.46 22.28
N GLU A 94 1.55 -5.62 22.82
CA GLU A 94 2.32 -6.86 22.79
C GLU A 94 2.50 -7.44 21.38
N THR A 95 1.71 -7.00 20.40
CA THR A 95 1.83 -7.47 19.00
C THR A 95 2.88 -6.71 18.19
N ILE A 96 3.36 -5.58 18.71
CA ILE A 96 4.30 -4.67 18.04
C ILE A 96 5.54 -4.35 18.87
N THR A 97 5.57 -4.81 20.13
CA THR A 97 6.68 -4.62 21.05
C THR A 97 7.09 -5.93 21.71
N GLU A 98 8.31 -5.97 22.22
CA GLU A 98 8.82 -7.02 23.09
C GLU A 98 8.93 -6.50 24.54
N PRO A 99 8.63 -7.32 25.58
CA PRO A 99 8.86 -6.94 26.96
C PRO A 99 10.35 -6.63 27.21
N CYS A 100 10.64 -5.47 27.79
CA CYS A 100 12.02 -5.00 27.99
C CYS A 100 12.34 -4.63 29.45
N THR A 101 11.38 -4.71 30.38
CA THR A 101 11.52 -4.22 31.76
C THR A 101 12.81 -4.67 32.46
N LYS A 102 13.10 -5.98 32.49
CA LYS A 102 14.30 -6.51 33.17
C LYS A 102 15.61 -5.99 32.56
N LYS A 103 15.63 -5.83 31.23
CA LYS A 103 16.81 -5.35 30.52
C LYS A 103 17.01 -3.85 30.75
N ALA A 104 15.93 -3.08 30.69
CA ALA A 104 15.94 -1.64 30.94
C ALA A 104 16.37 -1.32 32.38
N MET A 105 15.84 -2.05 33.36
CA MET A 105 16.23 -1.90 34.78
C MET A 105 17.69 -2.28 35.09
N ASN A 106 18.33 -3.06 34.23
CA ASN A 106 19.71 -3.52 34.41
C ASN A 106 20.67 -2.81 33.43
N SER A 107 20.23 -1.74 32.76
CA SER A 107 21.10 -1.01 31.85
C SER A 107 22.24 -0.37 32.64
N LYS A 108 23.38 -0.13 32.00
CA LYS A 108 24.46 0.66 32.61
C LYS A 108 24.22 2.16 32.44
N ASP A 109 23.36 2.53 31.48
CA ASP A 109 23.04 3.91 31.17
C ASP A 109 21.82 4.36 31.96
N ALA A 110 21.97 5.39 32.79
CA ALA A 110 20.90 5.90 33.64
C ALA A 110 19.65 6.33 32.84
N GLN A 111 19.83 6.83 31.62
CA GLN A 111 18.76 7.25 30.71
C GLN A 111 17.86 6.10 30.22
N ASP A 112 18.33 4.85 30.29
CA ASP A 112 17.55 3.66 29.90
C ASP A 112 16.64 3.14 31.03
N HIS A 113 16.66 3.77 32.20
CA HIS A 113 15.87 3.35 33.36
C HIS A 113 14.53 4.07 33.48
N GLU A 114 14.28 5.06 32.61
CA GLU A 114 13.10 5.92 32.65
C GLU A 114 12.40 6.00 31.30
N CYS A 115 11.09 6.17 31.34
CA CYS A 115 10.28 6.34 30.16
C CYS A 115 10.50 7.70 29.50
N LEU A 116 10.92 7.70 28.23
CA LEU A 116 11.11 8.92 27.42
C LEU A 116 9.86 9.79 27.23
N MET A 117 8.66 9.30 27.58
CA MET A 117 7.40 10.04 27.41
C MET A 117 6.87 10.67 28.69
N CYS A 118 7.08 10.03 29.85
CA CYS A 118 6.51 10.47 31.12
C CYS A 118 7.54 10.56 32.27
N CYS A 119 8.80 10.19 32.00
CA CYS A 119 9.90 10.13 32.95
C CYS A 119 9.68 9.17 34.15
N ALA A 120 8.68 8.27 34.08
CA ALA A 120 8.50 7.23 35.09
C ALA A 120 9.62 6.18 35.00
N THR A 121 10.07 5.69 36.15
CA THR A 121 11.08 4.62 36.21
C THR A 121 10.51 3.27 35.80
N TYR A 122 11.31 2.40 35.21
CA TYR A 122 10.82 1.11 34.76
C TYR A 122 10.69 0.10 35.91
N ALA A 123 9.53 -0.55 36.01
CA ALA A 123 9.26 -1.61 36.98
C ALA A 123 8.31 -2.69 36.42
N PRO A 124 8.23 -3.89 37.00
CA PRO A 124 7.36 -4.96 36.50
C PRO A 124 5.85 -4.63 36.50
N LYS A 125 5.42 -3.62 37.26
CA LYS A 125 4.03 -3.20 37.39
C LYS A 125 3.91 -1.68 37.30
N TYR A 126 2.80 -1.21 36.77
CA TYR A 126 2.43 0.20 36.80
C TYR A 126 2.08 0.64 38.23
N SER A 127 2.56 1.80 38.64
CA SER A 127 2.16 2.47 39.87
C SER A 127 2.32 3.97 39.71
N GLU A 128 1.19 4.69 39.76
CA GLU A 128 1.14 6.15 39.71
C GLU A 128 1.85 6.76 40.93
N THR A 129 1.59 6.23 42.14
CA THR A 129 2.22 6.72 43.38
C THR A 129 3.74 6.57 43.41
N LYS A 130 4.27 5.52 42.77
CA LYS A 130 5.72 5.29 42.67
C LYS A 130 6.33 5.84 41.39
N ALA A 131 5.54 6.46 40.52
CA ALA A 131 5.94 6.87 39.16
C ALA A 131 6.72 5.75 38.44
N THR A 132 6.10 4.56 38.34
CA THR A 132 6.70 3.38 37.69
C THR A 132 5.79 2.76 36.64
N GLU A 133 6.40 2.17 35.60
CA GLU A 133 5.65 1.41 34.59
C GLU A 133 6.49 0.30 33.91
N PRO A 134 5.85 -0.73 33.33
CA PRO A 134 6.57 -1.77 32.57
C PRO A 134 7.21 -1.20 31.31
N ALA A 135 8.45 -1.61 31.01
CA ALA A 135 9.14 -1.20 29.79
C ALA A 135 8.85 -2.18 28.64
N VAL A 136 8.63 -1.63 27.46
CA VAL A 136 8.50 -2.36 26.19
C VAL A 136 9.43 -1.78 25.15
N LYS A 137 9.94 -2.63 24.27
CA LYS A 137 10.84 -2.23 23.19
C LYS A 137 10.15 -2.42 21.83
N THR A 138 10.20 -1.38 21.03
CA THR A 138 9.63 -1.37 19.66
C THR A 138 10.58 -2.02 18.66
N LYS A 139 10.08 -2.40 17.48
CA LYS A 139 10.91 -2.96 16.39
C LYS A 139 12.00 -2.02 15.88
N CYS A 140 11.83 -0.72 16.04
CA CYS A 140 12.86 0.27 15.70
C CYS A 140 13.95 0.40 16.77
N GLY A 141 13.86 -0.32 17.89
CA GLY A 141 14.88 -0.39 18.93
C GLY A 141 14.60 0.45 20.16
N HIS A 142 13.74 1.47 20.07
CA HIS A 142 13.44 2.38 21.18
C HIS A 142 12.57 1.74 22.26
N ILE A 143 12.86 2.09 23.51
CA ILE A 143 12.21 1.59 24.72
C ILE A 143 11.29 2.67 25.27
N PHE A 144 10.09 2.25 25.68
CA PHE A 144 9.09 3.12 26.26
C PHE A 144 8.36 2.42 27.40
N GLY A 145 7.70 3.21 28.22
CA GLY A 145 6.63 2.75 29.06
C GLY A 145 5.51 2.09 28.26
N ARG A 146 5.03 0.95 28.75
CA ARG A 146 3.94 0.18 28.11
C ARG A 146 2.69 1.04 27.99
N ASP A 147 2.28 1.69 29.07
CA ASP A 147 1.01 2.42 29.11
C ASP A 147 1.13 3.73 28.35
N CYS A 148 2.27 4.43 28.46
CA CYS A 148 2.55 5.61 27.65
C CYS A 148 2.52 5.32 26.15
N LEU A 149 3.14 4.21 25.71
CA LEU A 149 3.17 3.89 24.28
C LEU A 149 1.79 3.42 23.80
N GLN A 150 1.03 2.74 24.65
CA GLN A 150 -0.36 2.35 24.35
C GLN A 150 -1.25 3.58 24.15
N GLU A 151 -1.10 4.64 24.95
CA GLU A 151 -1.82 5.91 24.77
C GLU A 151 -1.41 6.64 23.49
N TRP A 152 -0.10 6.72 23.21
CA TRP A 152 0.42 7.32 21.98
C TRP A 152 -0.19 6.68 20.73
N LEU A 153 -0.29 5.34 20.73
CA LEU A 153 -0.78 4.56 19.60
C LEU A 153 -2.28 4.72 19.32
N LYS A 154 -3.03 5.36 20.22
CA LYS A 154 -4.41 5.76 19.93
C LYS A 154 -4.48 6.90 18.91
N LYS A 155 -3.41 7.68 18.79
CA LYS A 155 -3.35 8.92 17.98
C LYS A 155 -2.31 8.86 16.86
N SER A 156 -1.32 7.97 16.94
CA SER A 156 -0.22 7.87 15.97
C SER A 156 0.20 6.43 15.73
N GLU A 157 0.68 6.11 14.53
CA GLU A 157 1.20 4.77 14.16
C GLU A 157 2.73 4.70 14.20
N THR A 158 3.39 5.79 14.59
CA THR A 158 4.84 5.95 14.53
C THR A 158 5.50 5.92 15.90
N CYS A 159 6.80 5.63 15.93
CA CYS A 159 7.61 5.73 17.14
C CYS A 159 7.67 7.19 17.62
N PRO A 160 7.39 7.49 18.90
CA PRO A 160 7.53 8.84 19.46
C PRO A 160 8.93 9.44 19.27
N ASN A 161 9.98 8.60 19.28
CA ASN A 161 11.37 9.05 19.20
C ASN A 161 11.84 9.28 17.76
N CYS A 162 11.76 8.26 16.90
CA CYS A 162 12.34 8.31 15.55
C CYS A 162 11.32 8.42 14.41
N ARG A 163 10.02 8.45 14.72
CA ARG A 163 8.90 8.52 13.76
C ARG A 163 8.81 7.35 12.77
N THR A 164 9.62 6.30 12.93
CA THR A 164 9.45 5.04 12.17
C THR A 164 8.07 4.45 12.43
N GLU A 165 7.37 3.99 11.38
CA GLU A 165 6.08 3.33 11.50
C GLU A 165 6.22 2.01 12.29
N ILE A 166 5.55 1.91 13.45
CA ILE A 166 5.59 0.75 14.34
C ILE A 166 4.24 0.04 14.44
N ALA A 167 3.15 0.70 14.07
CA ALA A 167 1.79 0.18 14.17
C ALA A 167 0.98 0.40 12.89
N GLY A 168 1.55 0.02 11.74
CA GLY A 168 0.90 0.18 10.44
C GLY A 168 -0.40 -0.59 10.28
N ILE A 169 -1.11 -0.29 9.19
CA ILE A 169 -2.43 -0.84 8.81
C ILE A 169 -2.56 -2.34 9.14
N GLY A 170 -1.55 -3.14 8.80
CA GLY A 170 -1.56 -4.59 9.03
C GLY A 170 -1.83 -4.99 10.49
N VAL A 171 -1.31 -4.26 11.47
CA VAL A 171 -1.45 -4.56 12.91
C VAL A 171 -2.87 -4.30 13.40
N GLN A 172 -3.53 -3.28 12.86
CA GLN A 172 -4.88 -2.85 13.26
C GLN A 172 -6.00 -3.72 12.66
N LEU A 173 -5.64 -4.66 11.78
CA LEU A 173 -6.58 -5.59 11.15
C LEU A 173 -6.75 -6.88 11.93
N SER A 174 -7.93 -7.49 11.79
CA SER A 174 -8.17 -8.88 12.19
C SER A 174 -7.19 -9.83 11.48
N LYS A 175 -6.96 -11.03 12.03
CA LYS A 175 -6.05 -12.02 11.42
C LYS A 175 -6.43 -12.33 9.96
N GLY A 176 -7.73 -12.43 9.67
CA GLY A 176 -8.26 -12.63 8.33
C GLY A 176 -7.95 -11.44 7.41
N ALA A 177 -8.37 -10.23 7.80
CA ALA A 177 -8.16 -9.03 6.99
C ALA A 177 -6.68 -8.70 6.78
N ARG A 178 -5.82 -8.95 7.78
CA ARG A 178 -4.37 -8.81 7.69
C ARG A 178 -3.77 -9.76 6.64
N THR A 179 -4.28 -11.00 6.58
CA THR A 179 -3.81 -11.99 5.60
C THR A 179 -4.18 -11.56 4.18
N VAL A 180 -5.42 -11.12 3.98
CA VAL A 180 -5.88 -10.55 2.70
C VAL A 180 -5.02 -9.35 2.33
N TYR A 181 -4.84 -8.37 3.22
CA TYR A 181 -4.03 -7.18 2.96
C TYR A 181 -2.61 -7.51 2.48
N LYS A 182 -1.93 -8.44 3.17
CA LYS A 182 -0.60 -8.91 2.76
C LYS A 182 -0.62 -9.53 1.36
N LYS A 183 -1.63 -10.35 1.06
CA LYS A 183 -1.79 -10.96 -0.27
C LYS A 183 -2.10 -9.92 -1.35
N THR A 184 -2.96 -8.94 -1.07
CA THR A 184 -3.25 -7.81 -1.97
C THR A 184 -1.97 -7.04 -2.29
N ARG A 185 -1.12 -6.73 -1.31
CA ARG A 185 0.18 -6.07 -1.54
C ARG A 185 1.14 -6.91 -2.38
N GLN A 186 1.15 -8.24 -2.19
CA GLN A 186 1.94 -9.15 -3.03
C GLN A 186 1.46 -9.17 -4.48
N ILE A 187 0.13 -9.14 -4.69
CA ILE A 187 -0.49 -9.09 -6.01
C ILE A 187 -0.17 -7.76 -6.70
N GLU A 188 -0.31 -6.64 -5.98
CA GLU A 188 0.06 -5.30 -6.45
C GLU A 188 1.54 -5.26 -6.86
N ALA A 189 2.44 -5.78 -6.04
CA ALA A 189 3.87 -5.83 -6.36
C ALA A 189 4.17 -6.73 -7.58
N ARG A 190 3.46 -7.85 -7.76
CA ARG A 190 3.58 -8.70 -8.96
C ARG A 190 3.10 -7.97 -10.20
N ARG A 191 1.96 -7.28 -10.12
CA ARG A 191 1.43 -6.45 -11.20
C ARG A 191 2.44 -5.36 -11.57
N MET A 192 2.99 -4.65 -10.58
CA MET A 192 3.95 -3.55 -10.79
C MET A 192 5.17 -3.94 -11.61
N LYS A 193 5.63 -5.19 -11.52
CA LYS A 193 6.76 -5.71 -12.31
C LYS A 193 6.46 -5.76 -13.81
N LEU A 194 5.20 -5.78 -14.21
CA LEU A 194 4.76 -5.82 -15.60
C LEU A 194 4.48 -4.41 -16.15
N ASP A 195 4.57 -3.36 -15.32
CA ASP A 195 4.12 -2.01 -15.68
C ASP A 195 4.85 -1.44 -16.89
N GLU A 196 6.16 -1.64 -16.96
CA GLU A 196 6.99 -1.15 -18.06
C GLU A 196 6.57 -1.78 -19.39
N GLU A 197 6.41 -3.10 -19.40
CA GLU A 197 5.97 -3.85 -20.57
C GLU A 197 4.55 -3.45 -20.99
N ILE A 198 3.61 -3.38 -20.04
CA ILE A 198 2.23 -2.91 -20.27
C ILE A 198 2.22 -1.54 -20.92
N ASP A 199 2.98 -0.58 -20.36
CA ASP A 199 2.97 0.79 -20.84
C ASP A 199 3.69 0.95 -22.18
N SER A 200 4.65 0.07 -22.51
CA SER A 200 5.27 0.03 -23.83
C SER A 200 4.25 -0.18 -24.96
N TYR A 201 3.15 -0.90 -24.70
CA TYR A 201 2.07 -1.11 -25.68
C TYR A 201 1.14 0.09 -25.80
N PHE A 202 0.96 0.86 -24.72
CA PHE A 202 0.07 2.02 -24.72
C PHE A 202 0.76 3.32 -25.15
N LEU A 203 2.09 3.42 -25.04
CA LEU A 203 2.87 4.58 -25.43
C LEU A 203 3.14 4.70 -26.94
N ARG A 204 2.72 3.70 -27.72
CA ARG A 204 2.84 3.68 -29.18
C ARG A 204 1.47 3.52 -29.83
N ARG A 205 1.40 3.81 -31.12
CA ARG A 205 0.19 3.58 -31.92
C ARG A 205 -0.18 2.10 -31.94
N PRO A 206 -1.49 1.77 -32.01
CA PRO A 206 -1.93 0.39 -31.96
C PRO A 206 -1.52 -0.36 -33.23
N GLU A 207 -1.04 -1.58 -33.06
CA GLU A 207 -0.71 -2.51 -34.14
C GLU A 207 -1.86 -3.49 -34.36
N VAL A 208 -1.86 -4.16 -35.51
CA VAL A 208 -2.87 -5.17 -35.84
C VAL A 208 -2.73 -6.40 -34.95
N CYS A 209 -1.49 -6.78 -34.64
CA CYS A 209 -1.14 -7.97 -33.85
C CYS A 209 0.21 -7.76 -33.18
N TYR A 210 0.34 -8.23 -31.94
CA TYR A 210 1.55 -8.09 -31.12
C TYR A 210 2.26 -9.43 -30.88
N GLY A 211 1.59 -10.55 -31.18
CA GLY A 211 2.20 -11.87 -31.20
C GLY A 211 2.45 -12.47 -29.81
N GLU A 212 3.46 -13.35 -29.75
CA GLU A 212 3.73 -14.21 -28.59
C GLU A 212 3.99 -13.44 -27.29
N GLN A 213 4.74 -12.35 -27.36
CA GLN A 213 5.06 -11.55 -26.17
C GLN A 213 3.80 -10.99 -25.49
N MET A 214 2.87 -10.44 -26.27
CA MET A 214 1.60 -9.94 -25.73
C MET A 214 0.75 -11.07 -25.15
N ARG A 215 0.73 -12.24 -25.80
CA ARG A 215 0.02 -13.41 -25.29
C ARG A 215 0.54 -13.82 -23.91
N GLU A 216 1.86 -13.89 -23.74
CA GLU A 216 2.50 -14.23 -22.46
C GLU A 216 2.17 -13.21 -21.37
N LEU A 217 2.23 -11.91 -21.68
CA LEU A 217 1.83 -10.84 -20.77
C LEU A 217 0.36 -11.00 -20.33
N LEU A 218 -0.55 -11.20 -21.28
CA LEU A 218 -1.97 -11.37 -20.99
C LEU A 218 -2.23 -12.60 -20.12
N ASP A 219 -1.51 -13.70 -20.32
CA ASP A 219 -1.64 -14.90 -19.50
C ASP A 219 -1.15 -14.68 -18.06
N GLU A 220 -0.08 -13.92 -17.85
CA GLU A 220 0.35 -13.55 -16.50
C GLU A 220 -0.64 -12.58 -15.83
N LEU A 221 -1.15 -11.58 -16.56
CA LEU A 221 -2.19 -10.68 -16.06
C LEU A 221 -3.46 -11.43 -15.65
N ARG A 222 -3.91 -12.41 -16.44
CA ARG A 222 -5.07 -13.25 -16.09
C ARG A 222 -4.85 -14.03 -14.80
N LYS A 223 -3.63 -14.54 -14.54
CA LYS A 223 -3.30 -15.20 -13.26
C LYS A 223 -3.39 -14.19 -12.11
N ILE A 224 -2.82 -13.00 -12.28
CA ILE A 224 -2.87 -11.91 -11.29
C ILE A 224 -4.32 -11.52 -11.00
N ARG A 225 -5.17 -11.38 -12.04
CA ARG A 225 -6.60 -11.06 -11.88
C ARG A 225 -7.33 -12.14 -11.10
N ARG A 226 -7.11 -13.42 -11.41
CA ARG A 226 -7.71 -14.54 -10.66
C ARG A 226 -7.32 -14.49 -9.18
N ASP A 227 -6.04 -14.26 -8.89
CA ASP A 227 -5.56 -14.15 -7.51
C ASP A 227 -6.19 -12.95 -6.78
N ALA A 228 -6.33 -11.81 -7.46
CA ALA A 228 -6.97 -10.60 -6.95
C ALA A 228 -8.44 -10.83 -6.60
N PHE A 229 -9.21 -11.39 -7.53
CA PHE A 229 -10.65 -11.64 -7.34
C PHE A 229 -10.91 -12.69 -6.25
N ALA A 230 -10.02 -13.69 -6.13
CA ALA A 230 -10.07 -14.65 -5.04
C ALA A 230 -9.84 -13.99 -3.67
N GLN A 231 -8.95 -12.99 -3.57
CA GLN A 231 -8.78 -12.21 -2.34
C GLN A 231 -9.94 -11.25 -2.09
N GLU A 232 -10.51 -10.63 -3.11
CA GLU A 232 -11.69 -9.76 -2.99
C GLU A 232 -12.88 -10.55 -2.41
N THR A 233 -13.14 -11.74 -2.97
CA THR A 233 -14.19 -12.65 -2.47
C THR A 233 -13.97 -13.05 -1.00
N ARG A 234 -12.70 -13.31 -0.61
CA ARG A 234 -12.36 -13.61 0.79
C ARG A 234 -12.57 -12.40 1.70
N LEU A 235 -12.28 -11.20 1.21
CA LEU A 235 -12.44 -9.97 1.95
C LEU A 235 -13.92 -9.67 2.19
N ASP A 236 -14.77 -9.89 1.19
CA ASP A 236 -16.22 -9.70 1.32
C ASP A 236 -16.82 -10.60 2.39
N LYS A 237 -16.35 -11.85 2.50
CA LYS A 237 -16.75 -12.76 3.59
C LYS A 237 -16.30 -12.31 4.99
N ILE A 238 -15.30 -11.42 5.09
CA ILE A 238 -14.83 -10.86 6.37
C ILE A 238 -15.60 -9.58 6.74
N LYS A 239 -16.20 -8.89 5.75
CA LYS A 239 -17.05 -7.70 5.98
C LYS A 239 -18.39 -8.07 6.62
N VAL A 240 -18.91 -9.25 6.31
CA VAL A 240 -20.16 -9.83 6.85
C VAL A 240 -19.92 -10.34 8.27
#